data_AF-A0A4Y1ZFT0-F1
#
_entry.id   AF-A0A4Y1ZFT0-F1
#
_cell.length_a   1.000
_cell.length_b   1.000
_cell.length_c   1.000
_cell.angle_alpha   90.00
_cell.angle_beta   90.00
_cell.angle_gamma   90.00
#
_symmetry.space_group_name_H-M   'P 1'
#
loop_
_entity.id
_entity.type
_entity.pdbx_description
1 polymer ?
#
loop_
_entity_poly.entity_id
_entity_poly.type
_entity_poly.pdbx_seq_one_letter_code
_entity_poly.pdbx_strand_id
1 'polypeptide(L)'
;MTLTLANWITAGIVALFHFAPIVGGLVYGFFYGVLVITGMHQIFLAVDLQLIGSTGSTFLWPMLALSNIAQGAAAFAMFLIARDAKLKGLAMTSSISAWLGITEPAMFGVNLRFRYPFLAAITSSGIAGAFITLFGVKATSIGIGGLPGFLSIIPNYWGVFFIGMLIVLILPFVLTYIFAKFSKNSIDEG
;
A
#
# COMPACT_ATOMS: atom_id res chain seq x y z
N MET A 1 -29.56 -0.66 -16.89
CA MET A 1 -28.48 -0.10 -17.75
C MET A 1 -27.20 0.23 -16.97
N THR A 2 -27.27 0.69 -15.71
CA THR A 2 -26.07 0.98 -14.89
C THR A 2 -25.30 -0.29 -14.48
N LEU A 3 -25.99 -1.37 -14.09
CA LEU A 3 -25.37 -2.62 -13.67
C LEU A 3 -24.62 -3.33 -14.82
N THR A 4 -25.19 -3.32 -16.03
CA THR A 4 -24.55 -3.91 -17.21
C THR A 4 -23.27 -3.16 -17.58
N LEU A 5 -23.31 -1.83 -17.66
CA LEU A 5 -22.12 -1.03 -17.96
C LEU A 5 -21.01 -1.24 -16.92
N ALA A 6 -21.38 -1.30 -15.64
CA ALA A 6 -20.44 -1.53 -14.55
C ALA A 6 -19.82 -2.95 -14.61
N ASN A 7 -20.59 -3.96 -15.03
CA ASN A 7 -20.06 -5.30 -15.27
C ASN A 7 -19.08 -5.36 -16.46
N TRP A 8 -19.31 -4.59 -17.52
CA TRP A 8 -18.37 -4.48 -18.65
C TRP A 8 -17.05 -3.83 -18.24
N ILE A 9 -17.10 -2.76 -17.45
CA ILE A 9 -15.90 -2.09 -16.91
C ILE A 9 -15.13 -3.06 -16.00
N THR A 10 -15.84 -3.74 -15.10
CA THR A 10 -15.25 -4.73 -14.18
C THR A 10 -14.60 -5.87 -14.97
N ALA A 11 -15.28 -6.41 -15.98
CA ALA A 11 -14.73 -7.45 -16.86
C ALA A 11 -13.47 -6.98 -17.61
N GLY A 12 -13.43 -5.73 -18.06
CA GLY A 12 -12.26 -5.12 -18.69
C GLY A 12 -11.06 -5.02 -17.74
N ILE A 13 -11.29 -4.58 -16.49
CA ILE A 13 -10.25 -4.52 -15.45
C ILE A 13 -9.74 -5.93 -15.13
N VAL A 14 -10.64 -6.89 -14.94
CA VAL A 14 -10.28 -8.31 -14.69
C VAL A 14 -9.46 -8.88 -15.84
N ALA A 15 -9.86 -8.62 -17.09
CA ALA A 15 -9.12 -9.07 -18.27
C ALA A 15 -7.71 -8.47 -18.31
N LEU A 16 -7.56 -7.18 -18.04
CA LEU A 16 -6.24 -6.52 -18.00
C LEU A 16 -5.33 -7.13 -16.94
N PHE A 17 -5.86 -7.40 -15.75
CA PHE A 17 -5.12 -8.09 -14.69
C PHE A 17 -4.85 -9.58 -15.00
N HIS A 18 -5.65 -10.21 -15.86
CA HIS A 18 -5.39 -11.57 -16.34
C HIS A 18 -4.26 -11.62 -17.39
N PHE A 19 -4.21 -10.65 -18.30
CA PHE A 19 -3.16 -10.58 -19.34
C PHE A 19 -1.81 -10.11 -18.81
N ALA A 20 -1.80 -9.15 -17.88
CA ALA A 20 -0.58 -8.57 -17.34
C ALA A 20 -0.64 -8.39 -15.81
N PRO A 21 -0.78 -9.47 -15.02
CA PRO A 21 -0.96 -9.39 -13.57
C PRO A 21 0.19 -8.66 -12.85
N ILE A 22 1.43 -8.92 -13.28
CA ILE A 22 2.63 -8.30 -12.71
C ILE A 22 2.62 -6.78 -12.95
N VAL A 23 2.35 -6.36 -14.19
CA VAL A 23 2.32 -4.94 -14.56
C VAL A 23 1.16 -4.23 -13.88
N GLY A 24 -0.02 -4.84 -13.86
CA GLY A 24 -1.19 -4.32 -13.16
C GLY A 24 -0.94 -4.13 -11.67
N GLY A 25 -0.34 -5.13 -11.02
CA GLY A 25 0.03 -5.05 -9.60
C GLY A 25 1.10 -4.02 -9.30
N LEU A 26 2.12 -3.90 -10.17
CA LEU A 26 3.17 -2.90 -10.04
C LEU A 26 2.62 -1.49 -10.16
N VAL A 27 1.87 -1.21 -11.24
CA VAL A 27 1.30 0.11 -11.51
C VAL A 27 0.29 0.48 -10.44
N TYR A 28 -0.66 -0.41 -10.12
CA TYR A 28 -1.65 -0.14 -9.09
C TYR A 28 -1.00 0.09 -7.73
N GLY A 29 -0.11 -0.80 -7.29
CA GLY A 29 0.58 -0.67 -6.01
C GLY A 29 1.44 0.58 -5.91
N PHE A 30 2.09 0.99 -7.01
CA PHE A 30 2.91 2.21 -7.05
C PHE A 30 2.05 3.49 -7.02
N PHE A 31 1.00 3.56 -7.83
CA PHE A 31 0.15 4.76 -7.91
C PHE A 31 -0.90 4.85 -6.81
N TYR A 32 -1.20 3.76 -6.10
CA TYR A 32 -2.19 3.76 -5.02
C TYR A 32 -1.89 4.84 -3.98
N GLY A 33 -0.65 4.96 -3.52
CA GLY A 33 -0.25 6.01 -2.59
C GLY A 33 -0.49 7.44 -3.13
N VAL A 34 -0.35 7.65 -4.44
CA VAL A 34 -0.65 8.94 -5.09
C VAL A 34 -2.16 9.18 -5.15
N LEU A 35 -2.95 8.15 -5.39
CA LEU A 35 -4.42 8.21 -5.38
C LEU A 35 -4.98 8.48 -3.97
N VAL A 36 -4.25 8.09 -2.93
CA VAL A 36 -4.59 8.46 -1.55
C VAL A 36 -4.43 9.96 -1.34
N ILE A 37 -3.36 10.55 -1.87
CA ILE A 37 -3.12 12.00 -1.81
C ILE A 37 -4.25 12.78 -2.48
N THR A 38 -4.73 12.32 -3.64
CA THR A 38 -5.81 12.99 -4.38
C THR A 38 -7.20 12.66 -3.86
N GLY A 39 -7.34 11.74 -2.90
CA GLY A 39 -8.63 11.24 -2.41
C GLY A 39 -9.36 10.28 -3.36
N MET A 40 -8.86 10.06 -4.58
CA MET A 40 -9.49 9.21 -5.59
C MET A 40 -9.49 7.72 -5.22
N HIS A 41 -8.68 7.31 -4.24
CA HIS A 41 -8.61 5.92 -3.77
C HIS A 41 -9.98 5.37 -3.31
N GLN A 42 -10.90 6.22 -2.84
CA GLN A 42 -12.25 5.85 -2.42
C GLN A 42 -13.07 5.18 -3.55
N ILE A 43 -12.77 5.51 -4.81
CA ILE A 43 -13.42 4.89 -5.98
C ILE A 43 -13.13 3.38 -6.02
N PHE A 44 -11.94 2.94 -5.57
CA PHE A 44 -11.57 1.54 -5.59
C PHE A 44 -12.36 0.71 -4.58
N LEU A 45 -12.86 1.29 -3.49
CA LEU A 45 -13.77 0.58 -2.57
C LEU A 45 -15.06 0.15 -3.28
N ALA A 46 -15.61 1.02 -4.13
CA ALA A 46 -16.79 0.67 -4.92
C ALA A 46 -16.46 -0.44 -5.95
N VAL A 47 -15.27 -0.39 -6.55
CA VAL A 47 -14.79 -1.43 -7.48
C VAL A 47 -14.59 -2.77 -6.76
N ASP A 48 -13.99 -2.76 -5.55
CA ASP A 48 -13.82 -3.94 -4.70
C ASP A 48 -15.18 -4.59 -4.36
N LEU A 49 -16.16 -3.79 -3.92
CA LEU A 49 -17.51 -4.28 -3.63
C LEU A 49 -18.16 -4.90 -4.86
N GLN A 50 -17.99 -4.29 -6.03
CA GLN A 50 -18.54 -4.83 -7.27
C GLN A 50 -17.83 -6.12 -7.70
N LEU A 51 -16.51 -6.20 -7.57
CA LEU A 51 -15.74 -7.42 -7.83
C LEU A 51 -16.17 -8.56 -6.90
N ILE A 52 -16.35 -8.28 -5.62
CA ILE A 52 -16.87 -9.26 -4.65
C ILE A 52 -18.27 -9.70 -5.04
N GLY A 53 -19.17 -8.77 -5.36
CA GLY A 53 -20.56 -9.10 -5.73
C GLY A 53 -20.69 -9.89 -7.03
N SER A 54 -19.77 -9.72 -7.98
CA SER A 54 -19.82 -10.38 -9.30
C SER A 54 -18.96 -11.64 -9.42
N THR A 55 -17.84 -11.70 -8.70
CA THR A 55 -16.84 -12.79 -8.80
C THR A 55 -16.60 -13.54 -7.48
N GLY A 56 -17.22 -13.09 -6.38
CA GLY A 56 -17.06 -13.64 -5.03
C GLY A 56 -15.77 -13.23 -4.32
N SER A 57 -14.91 -12.43 -4.96
CA SER A 57 -13.63 -11.98 -4.38
C SER A 57 -13.13 -10.70 -5.03
N THR A 58 -12.10 -10.09 -4.45
CA THR A 58 -11.36 -9.00 -5.07
C THR A 58 -9.85 -9.20 -4.94
N PHE A 59 -9.11 -8.75 -5.94
CA PHE A 59 -7.64 -8.76 -5.96
C PHE A 59 -7.05 -7.36 -5.70
N LEU A 60 -7.87 -6.30 -5.65
CA LEU A 60 -7.38 -4.94 -5.41
C LEU A 60 -7.15 -4.67 -3.91
N TRP A 61 -8.09 -5.09 -3.06
CA TRP A 61 -7.99 -4.96 -1.60
C TRP A 61 -6.67 -5.46 -0.98
N PRO A 62 -6.14 -6.65 -1.33
CA PRO A 62 -4.83 -7.10 -0.84
C PRO A 62 -3.69 -6.11 -1.12
N MET A 63 -3.67 -5.49 -2.30
CA MET A 63 -2.63 -4.52 -2.68
C MET A 63 -2.75 -3.22 -1.88
N LEU A 64 -3.98 -2.77 -1.64
CA LEU A 64 -4.28 -1.63 -0.77
C LEU A 64 -3.73 -1.85 0.64
N ALA A 65 -4.00 -3.02 1.23
CA ALA A 65 -3.50 -3.35 2.56
C ALA A 65 -1.96 -3.31 2.62
N LEU A 66 -1.27 -3.86 1.62
CA LEU A 66 0.18 -3.80 1.53
C LEU A 66 0.71 -2.37 1.37
N SER A 67 0.02 -1.53 0.59
CA SER A 67 0.39 -0.12 0.43
C SER A 67 0.36 0.63 1.75
N ASN A 68 -0.69 0.42 2.53
CA ASN A 68 -0.86 1.05 3.84
C ASN A 68 0.21 0.59 4.84
N ILE A 69 0.52 -0.71 4.84
CA ILE A 69 1.61 -1.26 5.67
C ILE A 69 2.95 -0.63 5.27
N ALA A 70 3.20 -0.44 3.97
CA ALA A 70 4.41 0.21 3.45
C ALA A 70 4.54 1.66 3.95
N GLN A 71 3.44 2.42 3.97
CA GLN A 71 3.44 3.79 4.49
C GLN A 71 3.78 3.81 5.98
N GLY A 72 3.21 2.88 6.77
CA GLY A 72 3.54 2.72 8.18
C GLY A 72 5.00 2.35 8.42
N ALA A 73 5.55 1.43 7.63
CA ALA A 73 6.94 1.01 7.74
C ALA A 73 7.94 2.13 7.37
N ALA A 74 7.64 2.94 6.35
CA ALA A 74 8.43 4.12 6.01
C ALA A 74 8.40 5.19 7.12
N ALA A 75 7.22 5.44 7.72
CA ALA A 75 7.10 6.34 8.87
C ALA A 75 7.86 5.79 10.09
N PHE A 76 7.87 4.46 10.28
CA PHE A 76 8.58 3.83 11.37
C PHE A 76 10.11 3.93 11.21
N ALA A 77 10.61 3.85 9.97
CA ALA A 77 12.01 4.16 9.68
C ALA A 77 12.36 5.59 10.08
N MET A 78 11.48 6.56 9.77
CA MET A 78 11.66 7.95 10.18
C MET A 78 11.67 8.13 11.70
N PHE A 79 10.91 7.35 12.47
CA PHE A 79 10.99 7.34 13.92
C PHE A 79 12.40 6.96 14.42
N LEU A 80 13.06 5.98 13.80
CA LEU A 80 14.41 5.59 14.19
C LEU A 80 15.49 6.60 13.72
N ILE A 81 15.26 7.24 12.58
CA ILE A 81 16.19 8.20 11.96
C ILE A 81 16.13 9.58 12.64
N ALA A 82 14.94 10.00 13.07
CA ALA A 82 14.70 11.32 13.63
C ALA A 82 15.46 11.53 14.95
N ARG A 83 16.03 12.74 15.11
CA ARG A 83 16.67 13.17 16.37
C ARG A 83 15.73 14.01 17.23
N ASP A 84 14.87 14.80 16.59
CA ASP A 84 13.88 15.64 17.25
C ASP A 84 12.77 14.79 17.92
N ALA A 85 12.49 15.07 19.19
CA ALA A 85 11.54 14.30 19.99
C ALA A 85 10.10 14.42 19.46
N LYS A 86 9.72 15.58 18.93
CA LYS A 86 8.39 15.81 18.36
C LYS A 86 8.19 14.99 17.09
N LEU A 87 9.16 15.00 16.18
CA LEU A 87 9.12 14.19 14.97
C LEU A 87 9.13 12.69 15.30
N LYS A 88 9.93 12.25 16.29
CA LYS A 88 9.91 10.85 16.74
C LYS A 88 8.54 10.42 17.25
N GLY A 89 7.93 11.21 18.14
CA GLY A 89 6.61 10.93 18.67
C GLY A 89 5.56 10.83 17.56
N LEU A 90 5.54 11.80 16.64
CA LEU A 90 4.65 11.80 15.48
C LEU A 90 4.88 10.59 14.58
N ALA A 91 6.13 10.27 14.25
CA ALA A 91 6.45 9.17 13.36
C ALA A 91 6.01 7.82 13.95
N MET A 92 6.22 7.59 15.26
CA MET A 92 5.81 6.37 15.92
C MET A 92 4.28 6.21 15.93
N THR A 93 3.54 7.24 16.36
CA THR A 93 2.07 7.16 16.45
C THR A 93 1.43 7.04 15.07
N SER A 94 1.94 7.78 14.08
CA SER A 94 1.51 7.67 12.68
C SER A 94 1.78 6.29 12.08
N SER A 95 2.90 5.64 12.44
CA SER A 95 3.21 4.28 11.96
C SER A 95 2.19 3.27 12.45
N ILE A 96 1.86 3.32 13.75
CA ILE A 96 0.86 2.44 14.37
C ILE A 96 -0.51 2.68 13.74
N SER A 97 -0.89 3.96 13.53
CA SER A 97 -2.12 4.33 12.83
C SER A 97 -2.20 3.70 11.43
N ALA A 98 -1.13 3.79 10.65
CA ALA A 98 -1.08 3.22 9.29
C ALA A 98 -1.19 1.69 9.31
N TRP A 99 -0.57 1.02 10.28
CA TRP A 99 -0.70 -0.42 10.48
C TRP A 99 -2.08 -0.86 10.97
N LEU A 100 -2.89 0.06 11.48
CA LEU A 100 -4.31 -0.17 11.77
C LEU A 100 -5.23 0.25 10.61
N GLY A 101 -4.67 0.69 9.48
CA GLY A 101 -5.39 1.05 8.27
C GLY A 101 -5.68 2.54 8.09
N ILE A 102 -5.28 3.41 9.03
CA ILE A 102 -5.42 4.87 8.92
C ILE A 102 -4.07 5.47 8.53
N THR A 103 -3.88 5.79 7.26
CA THR A 103 -2.57 6.10 6.69
C THR A 103 -2.26 7.58 6.55
N GLU A 104 -3.26 8.45 6.68
CA GLU A 104 -3.16 9.89 6.51
C GLU A 104 -2.11 10.52 7.46
N PRO A 105 -2.05 10.15 8.76
CA PRO A 105 -1.02 10.69 9.65
C PRO A 105 0.41 10.32 9.25
N ALA A 106 0.61 9.12 8.70
CA ALA A 106 1.92 8.66 8.21
C ALA A 106 2.27 9.33 6.89
N MET A 107 1.33 9.36 5.95
CA MET A 107 1.54 9.88 4.61
C MET A 107 1.80 11.39 4.64
N PHE A 108 0.92 12.18 5.26
CA PHE A 108 1.01 13.64 5.28
C PHE A 108 1.92 14.16 6.40
N GLY A 109 1.87 13.54 7.58
CA GLY A 109 2.64 14.01 8.74
C GLY A 109 4.13 13.71 8.66
N VAL A 110 4.53 12.67 7.92
CA VAL A 110 5.89 12.15 7.89
C VAL A 110 6.39 11.94 6.46
N ASN A 111 5.77 11.05 5.70
CA ASN A 111 6.37 10.52 4.48
C ASN A 111 6.47 11.58 3.37
N LEU A 112 5.42 12.36 3.14
CA LEU A 112 5.41 13.43 2.15
C LEU A 112 6.22 14.65 2.59
N ARG A 113 6.26 14.93 3.90
CA ARG A 113 7.08 16.02 4.45
C ARG A 113 8.54 15.90 4.03
N PHE A 114 9.07 14.69 3.99
CA PHE A 114 10.46 14.42 3.60
C PHE A 114 10.61 13.84 2.18
N ARG A 115 9.51 13.49 1.51
CA ARG A 115 9.40 12.95 0.13
C ARG A 115 10.04 11.59 -0.11
N TYR A 116 11.27 11.36 0.37
CA TYR A 116 11.97 10.08 0.21
C TYR A 116 11.32 8.90 0.94
N PRO A 117 10.71 9.04 2.15
CA PRO A 117 10.01 7.92 2.77
C PRO A 117 8.75 7.55 1.98
N PHE A 118 8.07 8.56 1.41
CA PHE A 118 6.92 8.32 0.54
C PHE A 118 7.32 7.55 -0.73
N LEU A 119 8.41 7.95 -1.39
CA LEU A 119 8.92 7.24 -2.57
C LEU A 119 9.32 5.79 -2.24
N ALA A 120 9.97 5.58 -1.09
CA ALA A 120 10.32 4.26 -0.58
C ALA A 120 9.06 3.39 -0.33
N ALA A 121 8.00 3.96 0.24
CA ALA A 121 6.73 3.28 0.49
C ALA A 121 6.02 2.87 -0.82
N ILE A 122 5.86 3.79 -1.78
CA ILE A 122 5.13 3.49 -3.02
C ILE A 122 5.89 2.52 -3.94
N THR A 123 7.22 2.60 -3.98
CA THR A 123 8.04 1.64 -4.74
C THR A 123 7.93 0.23 -4.16
N SER A 124 8.00 0.12 -2.83
CA SER A 124 7.84 -1.16 -2.14
C SER A 124 6.42 -1.73 -2.29
N SER A 125 5.41 -0.87 -2.23
CA SER A 125 4.01 -1.20 -2.50
C SER A 125 3.81 -1.73 -3.92
N GLY A 126 4.43 -1.11 -4.93
CA GLY A 126 4.42 -1.61 -6.31
C GLY A 126 5.07 -2.99 -6.44
N ILE A 127 6.24 -3.20 -5.84
CA ILE A 127 6.94 -4.49 -5.87
C ILE A 127 6.12 -5.60 -5.20
N ALA A 128 5.59 -5.32 -4.00
CA ALA A 128 4.77 -6.28 -3.28
C ALA A 128 3.43 -6.53 -3.99
N GLY A 129 2.83 -5.49 -4.60
CA GLY A 129 1.65 -5.59 -5.44
C GLY A 129 1.87 -6.52 -6.63
N ALA A 130 2.95 -6.33 -7.38
CA ALA A 130 3.35 -7.19 -8.49
C ALA A 130 3.58 -8.65 -8.04
N PHE A 131 4.17 -8.84 -6.87
CA PHE A 131 4.37 -10.15 -6.26
C PHE A 131 3.04 -10.83 -5.96
N ILE A 132 2.14 -10.20 -5.19
CA ILE A 132 0.89 -10.86 -4.81
C ILE A 132 -0.09 -11.07 -5.97
N THR A 133 -0.05 -10.22 -7.01
CA THR A 133 -0.85 -10.43 -8.21
C THR A 133 -0.33 -11.58 -9.07
N LEU A 134 0.99 -11.79 -9.13
CA LEU A 134 1.60 -12.94 -9.81
C LEU A 134 1.09 -14.27 -9.23
N PHE A 135 0.92 -14.34 -7.92
CA PHE A 135 0.40 -15.51 -7.22
C PHE A 135 -1.14 -15.52 -7.09
N GLY A 136 -1.83 -14.53 -7.66
CA GLY A 136 -3.29 -14.46 -7.71
C GLY A 136 -3.96 -14.30 -6.34
N VAL A 137 -3.31 -13.61 -5.39
CA VAL A 137 -3.85 -13.38 -4.05
C VAL A 137 -5.16 -12.61 -4.11
N LYS A 138 -6.17 -13.11 -3.40
CA LYS A 138 -7.54 -12.56 -3.38
C LYS A 138 -8.11 -12.44 -1.96
N ALA A 139 -8.99 -11.48 -1.79
CA ALA A 139 -9.77 -11.22 -0.58
C ALA A 139 -11.26 -11.54 -0.80
N THR A 140 -11.94 -12.04 0.24
CA THR A 140 -13.40 -12.28 0.22
C THR A 140 -14.20 -11.08 0.68
N SER A 141 -13.57 -10.12 1.34
CA SER A 141 -14.23 -8.94 1.90
C SER A 141 -13.30 -7.73 1.92
N ILE A 142 -13.91 -6.56 2.06
CA ILE A 142 -13.22 -5.33 2.45
C ILE A 142 -13.15 -5.34 3.98
N GLY A 143 -11.95 -5.22 4.54
CA GLY A 143 -11.73 -5.24 6.00
C GLY A 143 -10.82 -4.13 6.47
N ILE A 144 -9.89 -4.46 7.38
CA ILE A 144 -8.89 -3.50 7.86
C ILE A 144 -7.77 -3.42 6.83
N GLY A 145 -7.51 -2.23 6.28
CA GLY A 145 -6.45 -2.02 5.30
C GLY A 145 -5.05 -1.95 5.92
N GLY A 146 -4.76 -2.68 7.00
CA GLY A 146 -3.51 -2.60 7.76
C GLY A 146 -2.88 -3.98 8.00
N LEU A 147 -2.06 -4.13 9.06
CA LEU A 147 -1.51 -5.42 9.48
C LEU A 147 -2.60 -6.48 9.71
N PRO A 148 -3.77 -6.19 10.29
CA PRO A 148 -4.87 -7.16 10.40
C PRO A 148 -5.54 -7.51 9.07
N GLY A 149 -5.13 -6.89 7.96
CA GLY A 149 -5.78 -7.05 6.64
C GLY A 149 -5.70 -8.47 6.07
N PHE A 150 -4.78 -9.31 6.56
CA PHE A 150 -4.74 -10.73 6.20
C PHE A 150 -6.05 -11.47 6.55
N LEU A 151 -6.83 -10.97 7.53
CA LEU A 151 -8.11 -11.56 7.92
C LEU A 151 -9.17 -11.48 6.82
N SER A 152 -9.02 -10.55 5.87
CA SER A 152 -9.88 -10.43 4.69
C SER A 152 -9.41 -11.31 3.52
N ILE A 153 -8.18 -11.82 3.58
CA ILE A 153 -7.56 -12.63 2.53
C ILE A 153 -8.04 -14.07 2.65
N ILE A 154 -8.31 -14.72 1.51
CA ILE A 154 -8.67 -16.15 1.50
C ILE A 154 -7.54 -16.95 2.17
N PRO A 155 -7.83 -17.83 3.15
CA PRO A 155 -6.82 -18.54 3.93
C PRO A 155 -5.72 -19.23 3.12
N ASN A 156 -6.07 -19.77 1.94
CA ASN A 156 -5.12 -20.43 1.04
C ASN A 156 -3.99 -19.51 0.57
N TYR A 157 -4.20 -18.19 0.54
CA TYR A 157 -3.19 -17.21 0.12
C TYR A 157 -2.41 -16.59 1.28
N TRP A 158 -2.68 -16.93 2.53
CA TRP A 158 -2.04 -16.28 3.69
C TRP A 158 -0.52 -16.36 3.65
N GLY A 159 0.05 -17.52 3.28
CA GLY A 159 1.51 -17.67 3.17
C GLY A 159 2.14 -16.67 2.19
N VAL A 160 1.55 -16.55 0.99
CA VAL A 160 2.01 -15.59 -0.03
C VAL A 160 1.79 -14.15 0.43
N PHE A 161 0.64 -13.86 1.03
CA PHE A 161 0.32 -12.52 1.52
C PHE A 161 1.30 -12.08 2.62
N PHE A 162 1.69 -12.98 3.54
CA PHE A 162 2.68 -12.69 4.57
C PHE A 162 4.08 -12.41 3.98
N ILE A 163 4.46 -13.08 2.89
CA ILE A 163 5.69 -12.71 2.16
C ILE A 163 5.55 -11.30 1.58
N GLY A 164 4.40 -10.96 0.99
CA GLY A 164 4.08 -9.60 0.57
C GLY A 164 4.18 -8.58 1.71
N MET A 165 3.64 -8.90 2.89
CA MET A 165 3.74 -8.08 4.10
C MET A 165 5.19 -7.88 4.55
N LEU A 166 6.01 -8.94 4.51
CA LEU A 166 7.44 -8.85 4.82
C LEU A 166 8.18 -7.92 3.86
N ILE A 167 7.86 -7.98 2.55
CA ILE A 167 8.43 -7.05 1.55
C ILE A 167 8.11 -5.61 1.95
N VAL A 168 6.85 -5.29 2.25
CA VAL A 168 6.45 -3.91 2.60
C VAL A 168 6.80 -3.49 4.04
N LEU A 169 7.21 -4.40 4.91
CA LEU A 169 7.77 -4.03 6.22
C LEU A 169 9.27 -3.73 6.12
N ILE A 170 10.01 -4.51 5.33
CA ILE A 170 11.48 -4.43 5.27
C ILE A 170 11.93 -3.43 4.21
N LEU A 171 11.42 -3.54 2.98
CA LEU A 171 11.93 -2.78 1.85
C LEU A 171 11.77 -1.26 1.99
N PRO A 172 10.60 -0.71 2.39
CA PRO A 172 10.47 0.74 2.53
C PRO A 172 11.27 1.24 3.73
N PHE A 173 11.44 0.42 4.78
CA PHE A 173 12.30 0.77 5.89
C PHE A 173 13.76 0.93 5.46
N VAL A 174 14.29 -0.07 4.73
CA VAL A 174 15.67 -0.07 4.21
C VAL A 174 15.87 1.09 3.24
N LEU A 175 14.98 1.27 2.27
CA LEU A 175 15.07 2.36 1.30
C LEU A 175 15.00 3.74 1.97
N THR A 176 14.10 3.93 2.94
CA THR A 176 14.01 5.18 3.69
C THR A 176 15.29 5.46 4.46
N TYR A 177 15.86 4.45 5.11
CA TYR A 177 17.12 4.61 5.86
C TYR A 177 18.31 4.96 4.95
N ILE A 178 18.42 4.28 3.81
CA ILE A 178 19.45 4.57 2.81
C ILE A 178 19.30 6.00 2.28
N PHE A 179 18.10 6.38 1.83
CA PHE A 179 17.85 7.73 1.31
C PHE A 179 18.03 8.82 2.36
N ALA A 180 17.67 8.57 3.62
CA ALA A 180 17.94 9.51 4.70
C ALA A 180 19.44 9.76 4.92
N LYS A 181 20.28 8.73 4.77
CA LYS A 181 21.73 8.87 4.88
C LYS A 181 22.30 9.74 3.75
N PHE A 182 21.83 9.55 2.52
CA PHE A 182 22.23 10.39 1.38
C PHE A 182 21.67 11.81 1.48
N SER A 183 20.44 11.98 1.98
CA SER A 183 19.82 13.30 2.16
C SER A 183 20.48 14.10 3.28
N LYS A 184 21.02 13.46 4.34
CA LYS A 184 21.83 14.17 5.35
C LYS A 184 23.05 14.87 4.76
N ASN A 185 23.69 14.30 3.73
CA ASN A 185 24.79 14.97 3.04
C ASN A 185 24.36 16.24 2.27
N SER A 186 23.06 16.44 2.02
CA SER A 186 22.51 17.64 1.37
C SER A 186 21.87 18.64 2.34
N ILE A 187 21.81 18.33 3.64
CA ILE A 187 21.26 19.22 4.68
C ILE A 187 22.39 19.96 5.43
N ASP A 188 23.63 19.47 5.34
CA ASP A 188 24.83 20.10 5.90
C ASP A 188 25.58 21.02 4.89
N GLU A 189 25.08 21.18 3.66
CA GLU A 189 25.65 22.07 2.61
C GLU A 189 24.81 23.35 2.34
N GLY A 190 23.96 23.75 3.29
CA GLY A 190 23.11 24.96 3.18
C GLY A 190 23.35 25.97 4.29
#